data_AF-A0A0S3KF31-F1
#
_entry.id   AF-A0A0S3KF31-F1
#
_cell.length_a   1.000
_cell.length_b   1.000
_cell.length_c   1.000
_cell.angle_alpha   90.00
_cell.angle_beta   90.00
_cell.angle_gamma   90.00
#
_symmetry.space_group_name_H-M   'P 1'
#
loop_
_entity.id
_entity.type
_entity.pdbx_description
1 polymer ?
#
loop_
_entity_poly.entity_id
_entity_poly.type
_entity_poly.pdbx_seq_one_letter_code
_entity_poly.pdbx_strand_id
1 'polypeptide(L)'
;MSKPAHNKQHNNNEILLKNIEEEIQQFILKQHPNLTGNSIILFPELLNYRLDYIKTMIKSDSQTMEKLNENIVQNIKNNETISNNLNTTVEKNLTLGQKTADKIAKFGGSWPFIFLFITVLVIWIVVNSTQLFGKPFDSYPFILLNLALSCLAAIQAPVIMMSQNRQESRDREQANNDYKVNLKAEIEVNLLHEKMDYLINSQWQHLVQMQHMQIELLGELQEQINELNRKE
;
A
#
# COMPACT_ATOMS: atom_id res chain seq x y z
N MET A 1 45.04 69.13 -31.71
CA MET A 1 44.61 67.89 -32.39
C MET A 1 44.00 66.96 -31.35
N SER A 2 42.67 66.88 -31.26
CA SER A 2 41.99 65.83 -30.48
C SER A 2 40.71 65.48 -31.21
N LYS A 3 40.66 64.23 -31.69
CA LYS A 3 39.53 63.64 -32.41
C LYS A 3 38.40 63.31 -31.42
N PRO A 4 37.14 63.27 -31.88
CA PRO A 4 35.96 63.27 -31.04
C PRO A 4 35.49 61.87 -30.64
N ALA A 5 34.61 61.90 -29.64
CA ALA A 5 33.80 60.83 -29.07
C ALA A 5 33.28 59.80 -30.09
N HIS A 6 33.48 58.51 -29.78
CA HIS A 6 32.67 57.45 -30.36
C HIS A 6 31.56 57.08 -29.38
N ASN A 7 30.43 57.74 -29.60
CA ASN A 7 29.10 57.36 -29.15
C ASN A 7 28.84 55.88 -29.51
N LYS A 8 28.51 55.03 -28.52
CA LYS A 8 27.90 53.72 -28.75
C LYS A 8 26.62 53.69 -27.92
N GLN A 9 25.50 53.92 -28.62
CA GLN A 9 24.15 53.69 -28.14
C GLN A 9 24.04 52.31 -27.48
N HIS A 10 23.63 52.29 -26.22
CA HIS A 10 23.17 51.10 -25.52
C HIS A 10 21.91 50.60 -26.25
N ASN A 11 22.02 49.54 -27.03
CA ASN A 11 20.88 48.92 -27.70
C ASN A 11 20.17 48.03 -26.66
N ASN A 12 19.19 48.58 -25.93
CA ASN A 12 18.51 47.95 -24.77
C ASN A 12 17.69 46.68 -25.07
N ASN A 13 17.81 46.09 -26.27
CA ASN A 13 17.26 44.78 -26.61
C ASN A 13 18.25 43.64 -26.36
N GLU A 14 19.50 43.94 -25.97
CA GLU A 14 20.61 43.01 -25.85
C GLU A 14 20.88 42.65 -24.37
N ILE A 15 20.64 41.39 -24.00
CA ILE A 15 20.79 40.87 -22.63
C ILE A 15 21.96 39.90 -22.59
N LEU A 16 22.84 40.03 -21.59
CA LEU A 16 23.96 39.11 -21.38
C LEU A 16 23.46 37.79 -20.77
N LEU A 17 23.87 36.64 -21.32
CA LEU A 17 23.50 35.31 -20.77
C LEU A 17 23.84 35.14 -19.29
N LYS A 18 24.88 35.83 -18.79
CA LYS A 18 25.33 35.75 -17.40
C LYS A 18 24.35 36.36 -16.40
N ASN A 19 23.46 37.24 -16.85
CA ASN A 19 22.51 37.94 -15.99
C ASN A 19 21.15 37.23 -15.89
N ILE A 20 21.02 36.06 -16.51
CA ILE A 20 19.80 35.24 -16.53
C ILE A 20 19.92 34.15 -15.45
N GLU A 21 18.78 33.70 -14.92
CA GLU A 21 18.66 32.55 -14.03
C GLU A 21 19.43 31.32 -14.53
N GLU A 22 20.16 30.66 -13.62
CA GLU A 22 21.14 29.61 -13.92
C GLU A 22 20.52 28.40 -14.64
N GLU A 23 19.27 28.08 -14.33
CA GLU A 23 18.53 26.95 -14.92
C GLU A 23 18.20 27.19 -16.41
N ILE A 24 17.76 28.40 -16.75
CA ILE A 24 17.45 28.80 -18.14
C ILE A 24 18.74 28.94 -18.93
N GLN A 25 19.80 29.47 -18.30
CA GLN A 25 21.12 29.55 -18.90
C GLN A 25 21.63 28.16 -19.29
N GLN A 26 21.54 27.17 -18.40
CA GLN A 26 21.94 25.80 -18.71
C GLN A 26 21.08 25.15 -19.79
N PHE A 27 19.77 25.42 -19.80
CA PHE A 27 18.88 24.92 -20.86
C PHE A 27 19.25 25.48 -22.24
N ILE A 28 19.50 26.78 -22.34
CA ILE A 28 19.90 27.47 -23.58
C ILE A 28 21.25 26.93 -24.06
N LEU A 29 22.25 26.81 -23.17
CA LEU A 29 23.58 26.29 -23.51
C LEU A 29 23.54 24.81 -23.95
N LYS A 30 22.59 24.03 -23.43
CA LYS A 30 22.41 22.61 -23.79
C LYS A 30 21.73 22.44 -25.16
N GLN A 31 20.80 23.32 -25.54
CA GLN A 31 20.14 23.26 -26.85
C GLN A 31 20.92 24.01 -27.95
N HIS A 32 21.71 25.02 -27.61
CA HIS A 32 22.45 25.85 -28.55
C HIS A 32 23.96 25.86 -28.23
N PRO A 33 24.73 24.88 -28.72
CA PRO A 33 26.17 24.75 -28.42
C PRO A 33 27.04 25.89 -28.96
N ASN A 34 26.51 26.74 -29.85
CA ASN A 34 27.21 27.89 -30.43
C ASN A 34 27.15 29.16 -29.55
N LEU A 35 26.39 29.12 -28.44
CA LEU A 35 26.30 30.22 -27.48
C LEU A 35 27.21 29.95 -26.29
N THR A 36 27.89 30.98 -25.81
CA THR A 36 28.81 30.91 -24.66
C THR A 36 28.23 31.77 -23.53
N GLY A 37 28.61 31.56 -22.27
CA GLY A 37 28.04 32.29 -21.11
C GLY A 37 28.20 33.83 -21.12
N ASN A 38 28.98 34.37 -22.05
CA ASN A 38 29.14 35.81 -22.29
C ASN A 38 28.44 36.31 -23.58
N SER A 39 27.69 35.45 -24.27
CA SER A 39 26.96 35.84 -25.47
C SER A 39 25.80 36.78 -25.12
N ILE A 40 25.48 37.66 -26.06
CA ILE A 40 24.40 38.63 -25.97
C ILE A 40 23.21 38.06 -26.73
N ILE A 41 22.03 38.01 -26.11
CA ILE A 41 20.78 37.54 -26.72
C ILE A 41 19.80 38.70 -26.83
N LEU A 42 18.98 38.69 -27.87
CA LEU A 42 17.89 39.64 -28.00
C LEU A 42 16.71 39.24 -27.10
N PHE A 43 16.05 40.21 -26.46
CA PHE A 43 14.90 39.98 -25.58
C PHE A 43 13.78 39.10 -26.20
N PRO A 44 13.36 39.27 -27.48
CA PRO A 44 12.35 38.40 -28.10
C PRO A 44 12.81 36.95 -28.28
N GLU A 45 14.12 36.71 -28.46
CA GLU A 45 14.68 35.37 -28.55
C GLU A 45 14.74 34.72 -27.15
N LEU A 46 15.14 35.48 -26.13
CA LEU A 46 15.13 35.02 -24.74
C LEU A 46 13.73 34.59 -24.28
N LEU A 47 12.71 35.36 -24.65
CA LEU A 47 11.31 35.03 -24.33
C LEU A 47 10.90 33.67 -24.92
N ASN A 48 11.28 33.39 -26.17
CA ASN A 48 11.01 32.10 -26.81
C ASN A 48 11.74 30.94 -26.10
N TYR A 49 13.00 31.14 -25.69
CA TYR A 49 13.74 30.12 -24.95
C TYR A 49 13.13 29.82 -23.58
N ARG A 50 12.64 30.85 -22.86
CA ARG A 50 11.92 30.67 -21.58
C ARG A 50 10.62 29.88 -21.79
N LEU A 51 9.87 30.16 -22.85
CA LEU A 51 8.63 29.43 -23.18
C LEU A 51 8.88 27.97 -23.55
N ASP A 52 9.94 27.68 -24.31
CA ASP A 52 10.30 26.31 -24.68
C ASP A 52 10.82 25.49 -23.48
N TYR A 53 11.52 26.15 -22.55
CA TYR A 53 11.92 25.54 -21.28
C TYR A 53 10.69 25.07 -20.47
N ILE A 54 9.73 25.97 -20.24
CA ILE A 54 8.48 25.68 -19.53
C ILE A 54 7.72 24.54 -20.20
N LYS A 55 7.60 24.58 -21.54
CA LYS A 55 6.90 23.55 -22.31
C LYS A 55 7.56 22.17 -22.20
N THR A 56 8.90 22.13 -22.17
CA THR A 56 9.66 20.89 -22.03
C THR A 56 9.51 20.31 -20.63
N MET A 57 9.52 21.16 -19.60
CA MET A 57 9.33 20.76 -18.21
C MET A 57 7.95 20.12 -17.99
N ILE A 58 6.87 20.76 -18.47
CA ILE A 58 5.49 20.23 -18.37
C ILE A 58 5.36 18.85 -19.05
N LYS A 59 6.01 18.66 -20.20
CA LYS A 59 5.96 17.39 -20.94
C LYS A 59 6.67 16.25 -20.19
N SER A 60 7.82 16.55 -19.57
CA SER A 60 8.59 15.59 -18.78
C SER A 60 7.83 15.10 -17.55
N ASP A 61 7.16 16.01 -16.84
CA ASP A 61 6.37 15.69 -15.66
C ASP A 61 5.19 14.78 -15.99
N SER A 62 4.46 15.07 -17.07
CA SER A 62 3.33 14.25 -17.51
C SER A 62 3.75 12.81 -17.83
N GLN A 63 4.90 12.62 -18.48
CA GLN A 63 5.43 11.29 -18.82
C GLN A 63 5.93 10.52 -17.59
N THR A 64 6.49 11.24 -16.61
CA THR A 64 6.93 10.65 -15.33
C THR A 64 5.73 10.13 -14.55
N MET A 65 4.62 10.88 -14.56
CA MET A 65 3.39 10.50 -13.88
C MET A 65 2.73 9.25 -14.48
N GLU A 66 2.75 9.12 -15.81
CA GLU A 66 2.22 7.94 -16.51
C GLU A 66 2.98 6.65 -16.15
N LYS A 67 4.32 6.71 -16.15
CA LYS A 67 5.19 5.58 -15.75
C LYS A 67 5.02 5.18 -14.28
N LEU A 68 4.79 6.15 -13.39
CA LEU A 68 4.54 5.88 -11.98
C LEU A 68 3.21 5.13 -11.80
N ASN A 69 2.17 5.56 -12.52
CA ASN A 69 0.85 4.94 -12.45
C ASN A 69 0.86 3.49 -12.96
N GLU A 70 1.55 3.22 -14.08
CA GLU A 70 1.70 1.84 -14.57
C GLU A 70 2.41 0.91 -13.57
N ASN A 71 3.48 1.38 -12.92
CA ASN A 71 4.19 0.59 -11.91
C ASN A 71 3.32 0.30 -10.69
N ILE A 72 2.50 1.25 -10.25
CA ILE A 72 1.57 1.05 -9.13
C ILE A 72 0.54 -0.03 -9.49
N VAL A 73 -0.05 0.04 -10.69
CA VAL A 73 -1.02 -0.97 -11.16
C VAL A 73 -0.41 -2.37 -11.21
N GLN A 74 0.83 -2.51 -11.69
CA GLN A 74 1.53 -3.80 -11.73
C GLN A 74 1.83 -4.36 -10.34
N ASN A 75 2.24 -3.51 -9.40
CA ASN A 75 2.55 -3.92 -8.03
C ASN A 75 1.31 -4.37 -7.26
N ILE A 76 0.15 -3.70 -7.45
CA ILE A 76 -1.13 -4.11 -6.85
C ILE A 76 -1.52 -5.51 -7.36
N LYS A 77 -1.43 -5.73 -8.67
CA LYS A 77 -1.79 -7.01 -9.30
C LYS A 77 -0.93 -8.19 -8.83
N ASN A 78 0.35 -7.95 -8.53
CA ASN A 78 1.28 -8.97 -8.04
C ASN A 78 1.14 -9.26 -6.54
N ASN A 79 0.72 -8.29 -5.73
CA ASN A 79 0.51 -8.49 -4.29
C ASN A 79 -0.74 -9.34 -3.99
N GLU A 80 -1.80 -9.26 -4.81
CA GLU A 80 -3.00 -10.09 -4.64
C GLU A 80 -2.72 -11.60 -4.82
N THR A 81 -1.81 -11.97 -5.72
CA THR A 81 -1.45 -13.37 -5.98
C THR A 81 -0.63 -14.02 -4.87
N ILE A 82 0.12 -13.23 -4.09
CA ILE A 82 0.96 -13.74 -2.99
C ILE A 82 0.11 -14.07 -1.76
N SER A 83 -0.87 -13.23 -1.42
CA SER A 83 -1.77 -13.42 -0.26
C SER A 83 -2.57 -14.72 -0.35
N ASN A 84 -2.97 -15.14 -1.56
CA ASN A 84 -3.75 -16.36 -1.74
C ASN A 84 -2.93 -17.66 -1.57
N ASN A 85 -1.61 -17.63 -1.77
CA ASN A 85 -0.76 -18.83 -1.69
C ASN A 85 -0.35 -19.22 -0.25
N LEU A 86 -0.34 -18.26 0.68
CA LEU A 86 0.02 -18.55 2.08
C LEU A 86 -1.03 -19.45 2.77
N ASN A 87 -2.31 -19.22 2.50
CA ASN A 87 -3.41 -19.96 3.14
C ASN A 87 -3.44 -21.45 2.75
N THR A 88 -3.02 -21.79 1.52
CA THR A 88 -3.04 -23.19 1.03
C THR A 88 -1.92 -24.06 1.59
N THR A 89 -0.84 -23.48 2.14
CA THR A 89 0.33 -24.24 2.59
C THR A 89 0.16 -24.82 3.99
N VAL A 90 -0.72 -24.24 4.81
CA VAL A 90 -0.91 -24.63 6.23
C VAL A 90 -1.71 -25.92 6.41
N GLU A 91 -2.59 -26.29 5.47
CA GLU A 91 -3.49 -27.45 5.63
C GLU A 91 -2.82 -28.83 5.44
N LYS A 92 -1.56 -28.91 4.98
CA LYS A 92 -1.07 -30.15 4.35
C LYS A 92 -0.56 -31.26 5.28
N ASN A 93 -0.52 -31.09 6.61
CA ASN A 93 0.16 -32.03 7.52
C ASN A 93 -0.68 -32.55 8.71
N LEU A 94 -1.95 -32.90 8.50
CA LEU A 94 -2.75 -33.57 9.55
C LEU A 94 -2.58 -35.10 9.52
N THR A 95 -2.16 -35.70 10.63
CA THR A 95 -2.09 -37.16 10.79
C THR A 95 -3.49 -37.78 10.84
N LEU A 96 -3.61 -39.10 10.56
CA LEU A 96 -4.90 -39.79 10.58
C LEU A 96 -5.60 -39.70 11.96
N GLY A 97 -4.85 -39.84 13.05
CA GLY A 97 -5.37 -39.70 14.42
C GLY A 97 -5.84 -38.27 14.74
N GLN A 98 -5.17 -37.26 14.21
CA GLN A 98 -5.61 -35.87 14.34
C GLN A 98 -6.91 -35.61 13.57
N LYS A 99 -7.04 -36.15 12.35
CA LYS A 99 -8.26 -36.02 11.54
C LYS A 99 -9.47 -36.67 12.19
N THR A 100 -9.30 -37.84 12.81
CA THR A 100 -10.39 -38.53 13.53
C THR A 100 -10.75 -37.79 14.82
N ALA A 101 -9.77 -37.33 15.59
CA ALA A 101 -10.01 -36.55 16.81
C ALA A 101 -10.80 -35.26 16.53
N ASP A 102 -10.49 -34.53 15.46
CA ASP A 102 -11.25 -33.32 15.08
C ASP A 102 -12.70 -33.62 14.71
N LYS A 103 -12.93 -34.73 13.99
CA LYS A 103 -14.30 -35.15 13.65
C LYS A 103 -15.07 -35.55 14.90
N ILE A 104 -14.44 -36.27 15.82
CA ILE A 104 -15.06 -36.70 17.08
C ILE A 104 -15.38 -35.47 17.95
N ALA A 105 -14.47 -34.51 18.08
CA ALA A 105 -14.71 -33.28 18.84
C ALA A 105 -15.84 -32.43 18.23
N LYS A 106 -15.86 -32.27 16.90
CA LYS A 106 -16.96 -31.56 16.19
C LYS A 106 -18.30 -32.26 16.33
N PHE A 107 -18.33 -33.60 16.25
CA PHE A 107 -19.56 -34.37 16.39
C PHE A 107 -20.08 -34.37 17.83
N GLY A 108 -19.19 -34.58 18.81
CA GLY A 108 -19.53 -34.58 20.24
C GLY A 108 -20.02 -33.23 20.77
N GLY A 109 -19.62 -32.12 20.13
CA GLY A 109 -20.10 -30.77 20.45
C GLY A 109 -21.40 -30.35 19.75
N SER A 110 -22.06 -31.25 19.00
CA SER A 110 -23.25 -30.91 18.21
C SER A 110 -24.56 -31.12 18.99
N TRP A 111 -25.52 -30.23 18.77
CA TRP A 111 -26.87 -30.34 19.37
C TRP A 111 -27.60 -31.66 19.04
N PRO A 112 -27.57 -32.19 17.80
CA PRO A 112 -28.20 -33.46 17.48
C PRO A 112 -27.59 -34.66 18.23
N PHE A 113 -26.27 -34.63 18.48
CA PHE A 113 -25.61 -35.68 19.25
C PHE A 113 -26.13 -35.74 20.69
N ILE A 114 -26.34 -34.58 21.32
CA ILE A 114 -26.88 -34.49 22.69
C ILE A 114 -28.27 -35.13 22.76
N PHE A 115 -29.17 -34.80 21.81
CA PHE A 115 -30.52 -35.38 21.78
C PHE A 115 -30.49 -36.89 21.54
N LEU A 116 -29.66 -37.37 20.61
CA LEU A 116 -29.50 -38.80 20.35
C LEU A 116 -28.97 -39.53 21.60
N PHE A 117 -27.98 -38.95 22.27
CA PHE A 117 -27.39 -39.51 23.48
C PHE A 117 -28.42 -39.63 24.61
N ILE A 118 -29.18 -38.57 24.88
CA ILE A 118 -30.27 -38.59 25.87
C ILE A 118 -31.33 -39.65 25.51
N THR A 119 -31.70 -39.74 24.23
CA THR A 119 -32.68 -40.72 23.75
C THR A 119 -32.21 -42.15 24.02
N VAL A 120 -30.95 -42.47 23.72
CA VAL A 120 -30.35 -43.78 24.00
C VAL A 120 -30.36 -44.09 25.50
N LEU A 121 -30.04 -43.12 26.36
CA LEU A 121 -30.09 -43.29 27.82
C LEU A 121 -31.51 -43.58 28.31
N VAL A 122 -32.50 -42.83 27.83
CA VAL A 122 -33.91 -43.06 28.18
C VAL A 122 -34.36 -44.44 27.74
N ILE A 123 -34.02 -44.86 26.51
CA ILE A 123 -34.33 -46.20 26.00
C ILE A 123 -33.68 -47.27 26.89
N TRP A 124 -32.40 -47.12 27.24
CA TRP A 124 -31.69 -48.06 28.10
C TRP A 124 -32.36 -48.23 29.47
N ILE A 125 -32.75 -47.12 30.09
CA ILE A 125 -33.44 -47.10 31.39
C ILE A 125 -34.80 -47.78 31.26
N VAL A 126 -35.61 -47.43 30.26
CA VAL A 126 -36.95 -48.02 30.06
C VAL A 126 -36.87 -49.52 29.83
N VAL A 127 -35.97 -49.99 28.94
CA VAL A 127 -35.81 -51.42 28.64
C VAL A 127 -35.39 -52.21 29.88
N ASN A 128 -34.47 -51.69 30.69
CA ASN A 128 -33.99 -52.38 31.88
C ASN A 128 -34.93 -52.27 33.09
N SER A 129 -35.71 -51.18 33.18
CA SER A 129 -36.66 -50.97 34.29
C SER A 129 -37.99 -51.68 34.10
N THR A 130 -38.43 -51.93 32.87
CA THR A 130 -39.73 -52.56 32.59
C THR A 130 -39.66 -54.08 32.51
N GLN A 131 -38.47 -54.67 32.71
CA GLN A 131 -38.26 -56.12 32.62
C GLN A 131 -38.82 -56.74 31.32
N LEU A 132 -38.81 -55.99 30.21
CA LEU A 132 -39.53 -56.34 28.98
C LEU A 132 -39.14 -57.71 28.38
N PHE A 133 -37.95 -58.22 28.71
CA PHE A 133 -37.41 -59.51 28.26
C PHE A 133 -37.18 -60.52 29.40
N GLY A 134 -37.85 -60.36 30.53
CA GLY A 134 -37.72 -61.25 31.69
C GLY A 134 -36.71 -60.76 32.71
N LYS A 135 -35.45 -61.22 32.66
CA LYS A 135 -34.40 -60.83 33.63
C LYS A 135 -33.74 -59.52 33.19
N PRO A 136 -33.70 -58.47 34.03
CA PRO A 136 -33.09 -57.19 33.66
C PRO A 136 -31.58 -57.37 33.48
N PHE A 137 -31.05 -56.85 32.38
CA PHE A 137 -29.61 -56.92 32.06
C PHE A 137 -28.79 -56.00 32.97
N ASP A 138 -29.33 -54.83 33.31
CA ASP A 138 -28.73 -53.83 34.20
C ASP A 138 -29.79 -53.32 35.19
N SER A 139 -29.93 -53.99 36.34
CA SER A 139 -30.92 -53.59 37.37
C SER A 139 -30.53 -52.27 38.01
N TYR A 140 -31.53 -51.49 38.47
CA TYR A 140 -31.29 -50.33 39.31
C TYR A 140 -30.35 -50.72 40.47
N PRO A 141 -29.18 -50.07 40.65
CA PRO A 141 -28.82 -48.70 40.26
C PRO A 141 -28.03 -48.50 38.93
N PHE A 142 -28.15 -49.41 37.96
CA PHE A 142 -27.52 -49.33 36.61
C PHE A 142 -25.97 -49.29 36.61
N ILE A 143 -25.34 -50.34 37.13
CA ILE A 143 -23.87 -50.37 37.31
C ILE A 143 -23.12 -50.39 35.97
N LEU A 144 -23.68 -51.08 34.95
CA LEU A 144 -23.03 -51.21 33.64
C LEU A 144 -23.12 -49.91 32.86
N LEU A 145 -24.29 -49.24 32.90
CA LEU A 145 -24.45 -47.92 32.30
C LEU A 145 -23.48 -46.90 32.92
N ASN A 146 -23.37 -46.88 34.24
CA ASN A 146 -22.45 -45.97 34.94
C ASN A 146 -20.98 -46.24 34.61
N LEU A 147 -20.58 -47.50 34.47
CA LEU A 147 -19.24 -47.85 34.02
C LEU A 147 -18.97 -47.37 32.59
N ALA A 148 -19.92 -47.58 31.68
CA ALA A 148 -19.78 -47.17 30.28
C ALA A 148 -19.68 -45.64 30.15
N LEU A 149 -20.54 -44.89 30.85
CA LEU A 149 -20.52 -43.43 30.88
C LEU A 149 -19.19 -42.89 31.45
N SER A 150 -18.68 -43.51 32.51
CA SER A 150 -17.40 -43.11 33.11
C SER A 150 -16.23 -43.32 32.15
N CYS A 151 -16.20 -44.45 31.45
CA CYS A 151 -15.17 -44.73 30.45
C CYS A 151 -15.25 -43.76 29.26
N LEU A 152 -16.47 -43.47 28.79
CA LEU A 152 -16.71 -42.51 27.71
C LEU A 152 -16.20 -41.12 28.08
N ALA A 153 -16.57 -40.63 29.28
CA ALA A 153 -16.14 -39.32 29.78
C ALA A 153 -14.61 -39.23 29.95
N ALA A 154 -13.96 -40.29 30.44
CA ALA A 154 -12.51 -40.34 30.62
C ALA A 154 -11.74 -40.20 29.30
N ILE A 155 -12.24 -40.78 28.21
CA ILE A 155 -11.63 -40.66 26.87
C ILE A 155 -12.01 -39.32 26.21
N GLN A 156 -13.19 -38.79 26.52
CA GLN A 156 -13.69 -37.55 25.93
C GLN A 156 -12.84 -36.32 26.30
N ALA A 157 -12.44 -36.17 27.56
CA ALA A 157 -11.72 -34.98 28.02
C ALA A 157 -10.36 -34.77 27.31
N PRO A 158 -9.48 -35.79 27.17
CA PRO A 158 -8.24 -35.66 26.41
C PRO A 158 -8.45 -35.40 24.91
N VAL A 159 -9.46 -36.00 24.29
CA VAL A 159 -9.77 -35.79 22.87
C VAL A 159 -10.22 -34.35 22.63
N ILE A 160 -11.07 -33.80 23.51
CA ILE A 160 -11.49 -32.39 23.47
C ILE A 160 -10.26 -31.49 23.66
N MET A 161 -9.42 -31.76 24.67
CA MET A 161 -8.22 -30.96 24.94
C MET A 161 -7.22 -30.99 23.77
N MET A 162 -7.03 -32.14 23.11
CA MET A 162 -6.19 -32.25 21.90
C MET A 162 -6.77 -31.49 20.70
N SER A 163 -8.11 -31.39 20.60
CA SER A 163 -8.76 -30.55 19.60
C SER A 163 -8.60 -29.07 19.91
N GLN A 164 -8.76 -28.68 21.18
CA GLN A 164 -8.61 -27.30 21.66
C GLN A 164 -7.18 -26.78 21.50
N ASN A 165 -6.17 -27.48 22.01
CA ASN A 165 -4.76 -27.08 21.89
C ASN A 165 -4.34 -26.83 20.43
N ARG A 166 -4.93 -27.59 19.49
CA ARG A 166 -4.69 -27.42 18.06
C ARG A 166 -5.46 -26.24 17.47
N GLN A 167 -6.70 -26.00 17.88
CA GLN A 167 -7.44 -24.79 17.51
C GLN A 167 -6.67 -23.55 17.96
N GLU A 168 -6.29 -23.49 19.24
CA GLU A 168 -5.50 -22.39 19.80
C GLU A 168 -4.17 -22.18 19.08
N SER A 169 -3.47 -23.25 18.70
CA SER A 169 -2.24 -23.12 17.92
C SER A 169 -2.50 -22.50 16.54
N ARG A 170 -3.59 -22.86 15.86
CA ARG A 170 -3.95 -22.25 14.57
C ARG A 170 -4.36 -20.80 14.73
N ASP A 171 -5.16 -20.51 15.75
CA ASP A 171 -5.63 -19.16 16.04
C ASP A 171 -4.45 -18.23 16.40
N ARG A 172 -3.44 -18.74 17.13
CA ARG A 172 -2.20 -18.02 17.41
C ARG A 172 -1.37 -17.73 16.16
N GLU A 173 -1.21 -18.72 15.28
CA GLU A 173 -0.49 -18.51 14.01
C GLU A 173 -1.23 -17.50 13.11
N GLN A 174 -2.56 -17.59 13.04
CA GLN A 174 -3.38 -16.62 12.30
C GLN A 174 -3.20 -15.21 12.87
N ALA A 175 -3.31 -15.05 14.19
CA ALA A 175 -3.12 -13.76 14.85
C ALA A 175 -1.72 -13.17 14.60
N ASN A 176 -0.68 -13.99 14.58
CA ASN A 176 0.68 -13.56 14.25
C ASN A 176 0.81 -13.10 12.79
N ASN A 177 0.18 -13.82 11.86
CA ASN A 177 0.16 -13.41 10.46
C ASN A 177 -0.60 -12.09 10.27
N ASP A 178 -1.76 -11.94 10.89
CA ASP A 178 -2.55 -10.70 10.85
C ASP A 178 -1.76 -9.53 11.45
N TYR A 179 -1.05 -9.74 12.56
CA TYR A 179 -0.15 -8.76 13.14
C TYR A 179 0.95 -8.32 12.17
N LYS A 180 1.61 -9.26 11.48
CA LYS A 180 2.65 -8.95 10.48
C LYS A 180 2.11 -8.17 9.30
N VAL A 181 0.91 -8.52 8.82
CA VAL A 181 0.25 -7.80 7.72
C VAL A 181 -0.07 -6.37 8.15
N ASN A 182 -0.58 -6.17 9.36
CA ASN A 182 -0.89 -4.84 9.89
C ASN A 182 0.38 -3.98 10.04
N LEU A 183 1.45 -4.53 10.62
CA LEU A 183 2.73 -3.83 10.73
C LEU A 183 3.29 -3.43 9.35
N LYS A 184 3.18 -4.33 8.37
CA LYS A 184 3.60 -4.03 6.99
C LYS A 184 2.78 -2.87 6.40
N ALA A 185 1.46 -2.89 6.60
CA ALA A 185 0.58 -1.82 6.14
C ALA A 185 0.93 -0.47 6.80
N GLU A 186 1.21 -0.46 8.10
CA GLU A 186 1.66 0.74 8.82
C GLU A 186 2.96 1.32 8.24
N ILE A 187 3.96 0.47 7.98
CA ILE A 187 5.23 0.88 7.35
C ILE A 187 4.98 1.44 5.94
N GLU A 188 4.12 0.78 5.15
CA GLU A 188 3.80 1.21 3.79
C GLU A 188 3.09 2.58 3.78
N VAL A 189 2.16 2.81 4.71
CA VAL A 189 1.50 4.12 4.89
C VAL A 189 2.51 5.20 5.26
N ASN A 190 3.41 4.93 6.21
CA ASN A 190 4.45 5.89 6.59
C ASN A 190 5.39 6.23 5.42
N LEU A 191 5.78 5.22 4.63
CA LEU A 191 6.59 5.43 3.44
C LEU A 191 5.86 6.24 2.36
N LEU A 192 4.56 6.00 2.16
CA LEU A 192 3.74 6.81 1.26
C LEU A 192 3.66 8.26 1.74
N HIS A 193 3.56 8.48 3.06
CA HIS A 193 3.60 9.82 3.65
C HIS A 193 4.92 10.53 3.37
N GLU A 194 6.06 9.86 3.61
CA GLU A 194 7.38 10.43 3.35
C GLU A 194 7.58 10.78 1.87
N LYS A 195 7.12 9.90 0.95
CA LYS A 195 7.16 10.19 -0.49
C LYS A 195 6.24 11.35 -0.87
N MET A 196 5.06 11.45 -0.25
CA MET A 196 4.14 12.55 -0.49
C MET A 196 4.74 13.87 -0.02
N ASP A 197 5.35 13.90 1.17
CA ASP A 197 6.06 15.07 1.68
C ASP A 197 7.21 15.46 0.75
N TYR A 198 7.99 14.49 0.27
CA TYR A 198 9.06 14.75 -0.70
C TYR A 198 8.51 15.38 -2.00
N LEU A 199 7.47 14.78 -2.59
CA LEU A 199 6.85 15.28 -3.83
C LEU A 199 6.22 16.67 -3.63
N ILE A 200 5.49 16.89 -2.53
CA ILE A 200 4.88 18.19 -2.24
C ILE A 200 5.96 19.27 -2.09
N ASN A 201 7.02 18.98 -1.35
CA ASN A 201 8.11 19.93 -1.16
C ASN A 201 8.83 20.22 -2.49
N SER A 202 9.13 19.21 -3.31
CA SER A 202 9.79 19.42 -4.61
C SER A 202 8.90 20.21 -5.58
N GLN A 203 7.63 19.83 -5.72
CA GLN A 203 6.69 20.51 -6.61
C GLN A 203 6.40 21.95 -6.14
N TRP A 204 6.37 22.20 -4.83
CA TRP A 204 6.24 23.55 -4.28
C TRP A 204 7.40 24.45 -4.68
N GLN A 205 8.64 23.95 -4.60
CA GLN A 205 9.82 24.70 -5.08
C GLN A 205 9.68 25.06 -6.56
N HIS A 206 9.26 24.10 -7.40
CA HIS A 206 9.05 24.35 -8.83
C HIS A 206 7.94 25.39 -9.10
N LEU A 207 6.84 25.35 -8.36
CA LEU A 207 5.76 26.34 -8.47
C LEU A 207 6.24 27.74 -8.08
N VAL A 208 7.03 27.86 -7.01
CA VAL A 208 7.61 29.13 -6.57
C VAL A 208 8.59 29.68 -7.61
N GLN A 209 9.45 28.83 -8.19
CA GLN A 209 10.36 29.21 -9.27
C GLN A 209 9.59 29.72 -10.49
N MET A 210 8.57 28.99 -10.95
CA MET A 210 7.72 29.44 -12.06
C MET A 210 7.04 30.78 -11.76
N GLN A 211 6.54 30.97 -10.53
CA GLN A 211 5.93 32.24 -10.14
C GLN A 211 6.95 33.38 -10.13
N HIS A 212 8.17 33.14 -9.65
CA HIS A 212 9.23 34.15 -9.65
C HIS A 212 9.60 34.57 -11.08
N MET A 213 9.76 33.60 -11.97
CA MET A 213 10.03 33.82 -13.38
C MET A 213 8.89 34.61 -14.07
N GLN A 214 7.63 34.33 -13.72
CA GLN A 214 6.48 35.11 -14.20
C GLN A 214 6.52 36.57 -13.72
N ILE A 215 6.88 36.82 -12.46
CA ILE A 215 7.00 38.18 -11.90
C ILE A 215 8.13 38.95 -12.60
N GLU A 216 9.28 38.31 -12.81
CA GLU A 216 10.41 38.90 -13.53
C GLU A 216 10.02 39.28 -14.96
N LEU A 217 9.36 38.38 -15.67
CA LEU A 217 8.89 38.60 -17.04
C LEU A 217 7.86 39.74 -17.13
N LEU A 218 6.95 39.84 -16.16
CA LEU A 218 6.02 40.98 -16.05
C LEU A 218 6.77 42.30 -15.79
N GLY A 219 7.79 42.27 -14.94
CA GLY A 219 8.64 43.43 -14.66
C GLY A 219 9.37 43.93 -15.90
N GLU A 220 10.02 43.02 -16.63
CA GLU A 220 10.72 43.34 -17.89
C GLU A 220 9.76 43.85 -18.97
N LEU A 221 8.57 43.24 -19.10
CA LEU A 221 7.53 43.72 -20.03
C LEU A 221 7.06 45.13 -19.66
N GLN A 222 6.85 45.41 -18.37
CA GLN A 222 6.44 46.73 -17.90
C GLN A 222 7.53 47.77 -18.16
N GLU A 223 8.80 47.42 -17.98
CA GLU A 223 9.94 48.28 -18.30
C GLU A 223 10.00 48.58 -19.81
N GLN A 224 9.85 47.55 -20.65
CA GLN A 224 9.77 47.71 -22.11
C GLN A 224 8.59 48.59 -22.55
N ILE A 225 7.39 48.41 -21.98
CA ILE A 225 6.21 49.24 -22.28
C ILE A 225 6.45 50.70 -21.86
N ASN A 226 7.01 50.93 -20.68
CA ASN A 226 7.33 52.28 -20.21
C ASN A 226 8.43 52.98 -21.03
N GLU A 227 9.35 52.22 -21.60
CA GLU A 227 10.38 52.71 -22.53
C GLU A 227 9.79 53.05 -23.90
N LEU A 228 8.84 52.26 -24.40
CA LEU A 228 8.11 52.56 -25.63
C LEU A 228 7.27 53.84 -25.48
N ASN A 229 6.54 53.97 -24.37
CA ASN A 229 5.76 55.18 -24.04
C ASN A 229 6.63 56.43 -23.80
N ARG A 230 7.93 56.28 -23.52
CA ARG A 230 8.88 57.41 -23.39
C ARG A 230 9.54 57.84 -24.71
N LYS A 231 9.40 57.04 -25.78
CA LYS A 231 9.95 57.31 -27.11
C LYS A 231 8.94 57.92 -28.09
N GLU A 232 7.65 57.95 -27.71
CA GLU A 232 6.60 58.76 -28.34
C GLU A 232 6.50 60.15 -27.71
#